data_AF-A0A848Q859-F1
#
_entry.id   AF-A0A848Q859-F1
#
_cell.length_a   1.000
_cell.length_b   1.000
_cell.length_c   1.000
_cell.angle_alpha   90.00
_cell.angle_beta   90.00
_cell.angle_gamma   90.00
#
_symmetry.space_group_name_H-M   'P 1'
#
loop_
_entity.id
_entity.type
_entity.pdbx_description
1 polymer ?
#
loop_
_entity_poly.entity_id
_entity_poly.type
_entity_poly.pdbx_seq_one_letter_code
_entity_poly.pdbx_strand_id
1 'polypeptide(L)'
;MVKNRQSFRISVTHLKVLETVRYLNKDNAFPSVPGVAKILNGVNDQETKSFVNADTFSSLLSYRGRKLTSLVTNLVRRNFLSYVYSDGDNQKYLKITPLGEATLLSAQIKNKVTFVAKKKPHKKTILYK
;
A
#
# COMPACT_ATOMS: atom_id res chain seq x y z
N MET A 1 34.70 11.10 8.50
CA MET A 1 33.41 10.99 9.23
C MET A 1 32.48 10.06 8.44
N VAL A 2 32.47 8.76 8.77
CA VAL A 2 31.62 7.78 8.07
C VAL A 2 30.18 8.00 8.53
N LYS A 3 29.34 8.59 7.67
CA LYS A 3 27.90 8.67 7.92
C LYS A 3 27.39 7.23 8.08
N ASN A 4 27.05 6.85 9.32
CA ASN A 4 26.36 5.60 9.62
C ASN A 4 25.15 5.49 8.70
N ARG A 5 25.24 4.63 7.67
CA ARG A 5 24.12 4.34 6.80
C ARG A 5 23.11 3.58 7.63
N GLN A 6 22.15 4.29 8.22
CA GLN A 6 21.05 3.67 8.95
C GLN A 6 20.45 2.58 8.05
N SER A 7 20.48 1.34 8.57
CA SER A 7 19.90 0.20 7.87
C SER A 7 18.41 0.48 7.67
N PHE A 8 17.93 0.25 6.46
CA PHE A 8 16.53 0.50 6.15
C PHE A 8 15.66 -0.47 6.89
N ARG A 9 14.85 0.06 7.79
CA ARG A 9 13.88 -0.71 8.54
C ARG A 9 12.53 -0.63 7.86
N ILE A 10 12.01 -1.78 7.47
CA ILE A 10 10.64 -1.91 6.98
C ILE A 10 9.69 -1.61 8.14
N SER A 11 8.84 -0.61 7.92
CA SER A 11 7.77 -0.23 8.85
C SER A 11 6.42 -0.82 8.41
N VAL A 12 5.43 -0.74 9.29
CA VAL A 12 4.05 -1.17 8.99
C VAL A 12 3.48 -0.45 7.77
N THR A 13 3.85 0.82 7.53
CA THR A 13 3.38 1.56 6.34
C THR A 13 3.94 0.94 5.06
N HIS A 14 5.19 0.49 5.06
CA HIS A 14 5.79 -0.22 3.93
C HIS A 14 5.07 -1.55 3.68
N LEU A 15 4.78 -2.31 4.74
CA LEU A 15 4.05 -3.58 4.64
C LEU A 15 2.65 -3.40 4.06
N LYS A 16 1.91 -2.35 4.45
CA LYS A 16 0.59 -2.05 3.88
C LYS A 16 0.64 -1.77 2.38
N VAL A 17 1.66 -1.04 1.92
CA VAL A 17 1.87 -0.82 0.48
C VAL A 17 2.17 -2.13 -0.24
N LEU A 18 3.07 -2.96 0.31
CA LEU A 18 3.39 -4.27 -0.27
C LEU A 18 2.18 -5.19 -0.33
N GLU A 19 1.38 -5.27 0.74
CA GLU A 19 0.19 -6.12 0.79
C GLU A 19 -0.87 -5.65 -0.22
N THR A 20 -1.04 -4.33 -0.37
CA THR A 20 -1.97 -3.76 -1.37
C THR A 20 -1.52 -4.12 -2.78
N VAL A 21 -0.23 -3.96 -3.11
CA VAL A 21 0.28 -4.31 -4.44
C VAL A 21 0.17 -5.81 -4.69
N ARG A 22 0.50 -6.65 -3.71
CA ARG A 22 0.34 -8.11 -3.79
C ARG A 22 -1.10 -8.51 -4.08
N TYR A 23 -2.05 -7.96 -3.34
CA TYR A 23 -3.48 -8.25 -3.53
C TYR A 23 -3.93 -7.90 -4.96
N LEU A 24 -3.58 -6.70 -5.43
CA LEU A 24 -3.94 -6.25 -6.77
C LEU A 24 -3.21 -7.01 -7.89
N ASN A 25 -1.98 -7.48 -7.65
CA ASN A 25 -1.26 -8.32 -8.59
C ASN A 25 -1.87 -9.74 -8.71
N LYS A 26 -2.44 -10.29 -7.63
CA LYS A 26 -3.13 -11.59 -7.68
C LYS A 26 -4.37 -11.54 -8.58
N ASP A 27 -5.07 -10.41 -8.59
CA ASP A 27 -6.26 -10.18 -9.42
C ASP A 27 -5.91 -9.66 -10.82
N ASN A 28 -4.63 -9.69 -11.23
CA ASN A 28 -4.11 -9.15 -12.48
C ASN A 28 -4.44 -7.67 -12.75
N ALA A 29 -4.80 -6.90 -11.72
CA ALA A 29 -5.18 -5.49 -11.84
C ALA A 29 -3.97 -4.53 -11.86
N PHE A 30 -2.74 -5.06 -11.70
CA PHE A 30 -1.43 -4.37 -11.77
C PHE A 30 -1.50 -2.85 -11.56
N PRO A 31 -1.43 -2.36 -10.32
CA PRO A 31 -1.79 -0.98 -10.04
C PRO A 31 -0.66 0.00 -10.36
N SER A 32 -1.03 1.19 -10.81
CA SER A 32 -0.13 2.35 -10.84
C SER A 32 0.08 2.92 -9.43
N VAL A 33 1.08 3.79 -9.23
CA VAL A 33 1.28 4.48 -7.94
C VAL A 33 0.03 5.25 -7.49
N PRO A 34 -0.68 6.00 -8.38
CA PRO A 34 -1.97 6.59 -8.05
C PRO A 34 -3.05 5.56 -7.68
N GLY A 35 -3.12 4.43 -8.37
CA GLY A 35 -4.09 3.36 -8.06
C GLY A 35 -3.91 2.79 -6.64
N VAL A 36 -2.66 2.50 -6.26
CA VAL A 36 -2.34 2.09 -4.87
C VAL A 36 -2.74 3.18 -3.87
N ALA A 37 -2.54 4.45 -4.22
CA ALA A 37 -2.95 5.58 -3.38
C ALA A 37 -4.46 5.60 -3.14
N LYS A 38 -5.27 5.37 -4.17
CA LYS A 38 -6.74 5.38 -4.06
C LYS A 38 -7.22 4.33 -3.05
N ILE A 39 -6.73 3.09 -3.16
CA ILE A 39 -7.07 1.98 -2.24
C ILE A 39 -6.67 2.32 -0.79
N LEU A 40 -5.41 2.69 -0.58
CA LEU A 40 -4.89 3.01 0.74
C LEU A 40 -5.57 4.20 1.42
N ASN A 41 -6.04 5.16 0.62
CA ASN A 41 -6.80 6.31 1.08
C ASN A 41 -8.31 6.07 1.18
N GLY A 42 -8.80 4.88 0.78
CA GLY A 42 -10.21 4.52 0.87
C GLY A 42 -11.10 5.29 -0.10
N VAL A 43 -10.57 5.66 -1.27
CA VAL A 43 -11.37 6.23 -2.36
C VAL A 43 -12.23 5.11 -2.93
N ASN A 44 -13.53 5.34 -3.06
CA ASN A 44 -14.49 4.40 -3.66
C ASN A 44 -15.00 5.01 -4.96
N ASP A 45 -14.34 4.66 -6.05
CA ASP A 45 -14.68 5.03 -7.42
C ASP A 45 -14.84 3.76 -8.29
N GLN A 46 -15.16 3.93 -9.57
CA GLN A 46 -15.39 2.80 -10.48
C GLN A 46 -14.19 1.85 -10.57
N GLU A 47 -12.96 2.37 -10.48
CA GLU A 47 -11.72 1.57 -10.54
C GLU A 47 -11.47 0.77 -9.25
N THR A 48 -11.87 1.31 -8.09
CA THR A 48 -11.54 0.75 -6.77
C THR A 48 -12.66 -0.05 -6.14
N LYS A 49 -13.87 0.00 -6.71
CA LYS A 49 -15.08 -0.64 -6.19
C LYS A 49 -14.90 -2.14 -5.90
N SER A 50 -14.18 -2.85 -6.76
CA SER A 50 -13.91 -4.29 -6.60
C SER A 50 -12.96 -4.62 -5.44
N PHE A 51 -12.23 -3.63 -4.93
CA PHE A 51 -11.16 -3.80 -3.95
C PHE A 51 -11.49 -3.18 -2.58
N VAL A 52 -12.74 -2.75 -2.37
CA VAL A 52 -13.20 -2.14 -1.10
C VAL A 52 -13.07 -3.12 0.07
N ASN A 53 -13.14 -4.42 -0.20
CA ASN A 53 -13.02 -5.48 0.81
C ASN A 53 -11.56 -5.80 1.18
N ALA A 54 -10.56 -5.17 0.55
CA ALA A 54 -9.17 -5.39 0.91
C ALA A 54 -8.87 -4.86 2.33
N ASP A 55 -8.14 -5.63 3.14
CA ASP A 55 -7.76 -5.24 4.51
C ASP A 55 -6.96 -3.92 4.58
N THR A 56 -6.27 -3.58 3.49
CA THR A 56 -5.50 -2.35 3.38
C THR A 56 -6.33 -1.15 2.91
N PHE A 57 -7.59 -1.35 2.54
CA PHE A 57 -8.49 -0.27 2.13
C PHE A 57 -8.67 0.75 3.25
N SER A 58 -8.54 2.04 2.94
CA SER A 58 -8.63 3.13 3.92
C SER A 58 -7.62 3.03 5.08
N SER A 59 -6.52 2.29 4.93
CA SER A 59 -5.56 2.03 6.02
C SER A 59 -4.44 3.07 6.18
N LEU A 60 -4.26 3.97 5.20
CA LEU A 60 -3.21 5.01 5.17
C LEU A 60 -3.73 6.38 4.67
N LEU A 61 -4.82 6.88 5.27
CA LEU A 61 -5.51 8.12 4.89
C LEU A 61 -4.65 9.40 4.76
N SER A 62 -3.53 9.47 5.49
CA SER A 62 -2.63 10.62 5.52
C SER A 62 -1.48 10.53 4.51
N TYR A 63 -1.32 9.41 3.82
CA TYR A 63 -0.25 9.18 2.84
C TYR A 63 -0.77 9.49 1.43
N ARG A 64 -0.58 10.74 1.01
CA ARG A 64 -1.01 11.26 -0.28
C ARG A 64 0.14 11.90 -1.04
N GLY A 65 0.04 11.91 -2.38
CA GLY A 65 1.00 12.52 -3.28
C GLY A 65 2.44 12.09 -3.00
N ARG A 66 3.35 13.06 -2.82
CA ARG A 66 4.79 12.84 -2.64
C ARG A 66 5.15 11.88 -1.51
N LYS A 67 4.38 11.84 -0.42
CA LYS A 67 4.65 10.93 0.72
C LYS A 67 4.52 9.47 0.31
N LEU A 68 3.46 9.13 -0.42
CA LEU A 68 3.27 7.76 -0.90
C LEU A 68 4.25 7.45 -2.02
N THR A 69 4.47 8.38 -2.95
CA THR A 69 5.47 8.20 -4.02
C THR A 69 6.84 7.90 -3.44
N SER A 70 7.30 8.66 -2.44
CA SER A 70 8.59 8.43 -1.77
C SER A 70 8.67 7.03 -1.14
N LEU A 71 7.59 6.59 -0.49
CA LEU A 71 7.51 5.26 0.12
C LEU A 71 7.62 4.16 -0.94
N VAL A 72 6.88 4.28 -2.04
CA VAL A 72 6.96 3.34 -3.17
C VAL A 72 8.35 3.37 -3.82
N THR A 73 8.92 4.54 -4.07
CA THR A 73 10.27 4.68 -4.63
C THR A 73 11.31 3.99 -3.75
N ASN A 74 11.19 4.10 -2.42
CA ASN A 74 12.08 3.42 -1.50
C ASN A 74 11.95 1.89 -1.58
N LEU A 75 10.73 1.36 -1.74
CA LEU A 75 10.49 -0.07 -1.95
C LEU A 75 11.08 -0.56 -3.27
N VAL A 76 10.91 0.21 -4.35
CA VAL A 76 11.45 -0.12 -5.67
C VAL A 76 12.98 -0.11 -5.67
N ARG A 77 13.60 0.94 -5.12
CA ARG A 77 15.08 1.04 -5.05
C ARG A 77 15.73 -0.12 -4.29
N ARG A 78 14.97 -0.81 -3.46
CA ARG A 78 15.44 -1.93 -2.62
C ARG A 78 14.90 -3.28 -3.10
N ASN A 79 14.34 -3.31 -4.32
CA ASN A 79 13.86 -4.51 -4.97
C ASN A 79 12.73 -5.24 -4.24
N PHE A 80 11.91 -4.55 -3.44
CA PHE A 80 10.67 -5.12 -2.89
C PHE A 80 9.49 -4.99 -3.87
N LEU A 81 9.57 -4.01 -4.76
CA LEU A 81 8.65 -3.77 -5.86
C LEU A 81 9.46 -3.56 -7.15
N SER A 82 8.88 -3.86 -8.29
CA SER A 82 9.41 -3.52 -9.61
C SER A 82 8.37 -2.76 -10.43
N TYR A 83 8.85 -1.99 -11.41
CA TYR A 83 7.99 -1.41 -12.42
C TYR A 83 7.86 -2.36 -13.60
N VAL A 84 6.64 -2.55 -14.07
CA VAL A 84 6.31 -3.26 -15.30
C VAL A 84 5.58 -2.28 -16.21
N TYR A 85 5.82 -2.40 -17.51
CA TYR A 85 5.18 -1.57 -18.53
C TYR A 85 4.11 -2.40 -19.24
N SER A 86 2.97 -1.78 -19.52
CA SER A 86 2.04 -2.36 -20.48
C SER A 86 2.55 -2.05 -21.88
N ASP A 87 2.53 -3.07 -22.75
CA ASP A 87 2.78 -2.89 -24.17
C ASP A 87 1.70 -1.95 -24.72
N GLY A 88 2.10 -0.84 -25.33
CA GLY A 88 1.21 0.13 -25.97
C GLY A 88 1.06 1.49 -25.26
N ASP A 89 1.09 1.54 -23.92
CA ASP A 89 0.65 2.75 -23.20
C ASP A 89 1.77 3.49 -22.42
N ASN A 90 3.01 2.96 -22.40
CA ASN A 90 4.14 3.49 -21.62
C ASN A 90 3.82 3.73 -20.12
N GLN A 91 2.70 3.21 -19.62
CA GLN A 91 2.26 3.37 -18.26
C GLN A 91 3.03 2.40 -17.34
N LYS A 92 3.43 2.92 -16.19
CA LYS A 92 4.21 2.20 -15.18
C LYS A 92 3.29 1.59 -14.13
N TYR A 93 3.32 0.28 -14.05
CA TYR A 93 2.58 -0.49 -13.07
C TYR A 93 3.52 -1.12 -12.05
N LEU A 94 3.00 -1.38 -10.85
CA LEU A 94 3.75 -1.96 -9.75
C LEU A 94 3.53 -3.47 -9.72
N LYS A 95 4.65 -4.19 -9.67
CA LYS A 95 4.68 -5.63 -9.43
C LYS A 95 5.44 -5.93 -8.16
N ILE A 96 4.90 -6.80 -7.32
CA ILE A 96 5.62 -7.32 -6.16
C ILE A 96 6.72 -8.30 -6.60
N THR A 97 7.89 -8.19 -5.98
CA THR A 97 9.01 -9.09 -6.24
C THR A 97 9.00 -10.27 -5.26
N PRO A 98 9.75 -11.36 -5.53
CA PRO A 98 9.90 -12.45 -4.56
C PRO A 98 10.42 -11.99 -3.19
N LEU A 99 11.29 -10.97 -3.16
CA LEU A 99 11.77 -10.37 -1.92
C LEU A 99 10.65 -9.65 -1.16
N GLY A 100 9.78 -8.92 -1.87
CA GLY A 100 8.59 -8.29 -1.28
C GLY A 100 7.66 -9.31 -0.64
N GLU A 101 7.41 -10.42 -1.34
CA GLU A 101 6.56 -11.50 -0.83
C GLU A 101 7.15 -12.18 0.41
N ALA A 102 8.43 -12.56 0.37
CA ALA A 102 9.11 -13.18 1.51
C ALA A 102 9.09 -12.26 2.75
N THR A 103 9.16 -10.94 2.55
CA THR A 103 9.09 -9.96 3.62
C THR A 103 7.70 -9.91 4.26
N LEU A 104 6.63 -9.95 3.46
CA LEU A 104 5.26 -10.01 3.96
C LEU A 104 5.02 -11.27 4.77
N LEU A 105 5.45 -12.43 4.27
CA LEU A 105 5.35 -13.70 4.98
C LEU A 105 6.09 -13.66 6.32
N SER A 106 7.33 -13.16 6.32
CA SER A 106 8.13 -13.01 7.54
C SER A 106 7.45 -12.09 8.56
N ALA A 107 6.78 -11.04 8.10
CA ALA A 107 6.06 -10.11 8.96
C ALA A 107 4.77 -10.74 9.55
N GLN A 108 4.06 -11.57 8.78
CA GLN A 108 2.88 -12.31 9.24
C GLN A 108 3.21 -13.37 10.28
N ILE A 109 4.38 -14.02 10.16
CA ILE A 109 4.86 -15.01 11.13
C ILE A 109 5.29 -14.33 12.44
N LYS A 110 6.00 -13.19 12.34
CA LYS A 110 6.54 -12.47 13.52
C LYS A 110 5.47 -11.70 14.28
N ASN A 111 4.47 -11.18 13.57
CA ASN A 111 3.42 -10.38 14.14
C ASN A 111 2.10 -11.00 13.67
N LYS A 112 1.18 -11.35 14.57
CA LYS A 112 -0.23 -11.53 14.22
C LYS A 112 -0.81 -10.19 13.74
N VAL A 113 -0.37 -9.68 12.58
CA VAL A 113 -0.77 -8.36 12.06
C VAL A 113 -2.19 -8.47 11.54
N THR A 114 -3.15 -8.12 12.38
CA THR A 114 -4.50 -7.80 11.93
C THR A 114 -4.50 -6.36 11.44
N PHE A 115 -4.62 -6.17 10.13
CA PHE A 115 -4.80 -4.84 9.55
C PHE A 115 -6.24 -4.40 9.78
N VAL A 116 -6.50 -3.80 10.94
CA VAL A 116 -7.87 -3.35 11.25
C VAL A 116 -8.14 -2.02 10.56
N ALA A 117 -9.14 -2.00 9.67
CA ALA A 117 -9.71 -0.77 9.15
C ALA A 117 -10.26 0.08 10.31
N LYS A 118 -9.73 1.29 10.49
CA LYS A 118 -10.21 2.20 11.55
C LYS A 118 -11.63 2.65 11.20
N LYS A 119 -12.65 2.07 11.85
CA LYS A 119 -14.02 2.58 11.81
C LYS A 119 -14.03 4.00 12.39
N LYS A 120 -14.49 4.99 11.62
CA LYS A 120 -14.70 6.35 12.14
C LYS A 120 -15.77 6.27 13.24
N PRO A 121 -15.52 6.77 14.46
CA PRO A 121 -16.57 6.86 15.46
C PRO A 121 -17.67 7.79 14.92
N HIS A 122 -18.91 7.33 14.94
CA HIS A 122 -20.07 8.18 14.70
C HIS A 122 -20.01 9.33 15.71
N LYS A 123 -19.89 10.58 15.22
CA LYS A 123 -20.03 11.75 16.08
C LYS A 123 -21.45 11.72 16.64
N LYS A 124 -21.59 11.61 17.97
CA LYS A 124 -22.88 11.80 18.64
C LYS A 124 -23.26 13.27 18.48
N THR A 125 -24.23 13.55 17.61
CA THR A 125 -24.86 14.87 17.54
C THR A 125 -25.87 14.93 18.68
N ILE A 126 -25.71 15.88 19.60
CA ILE A 126 -26.74 16.17 20.61
C ILE A 126 -27.85 16.91 19.86
N LEU A 127 -28.98 16.25 19.63
CA LEU A 127 -30.21 16.91 19.22
C LEU A 127 -30.78 17.59 20.46
N TYR A 128 -30.71 18.92 20.53
CA TYR A 128 -31.50 19.68 21.49
C TYR A 128 -32.98 19.49 21.13
N LYS A 129 -33.78 19.07 22.11
CA LYS A 129 -35.25 19.07 22.04
C LYS A 129 -35.77 20.45 22.39
#